data_AF-A0A2T3J5H2-F1
#
_entry.id   AF-A0A2T3J5H2-F1
#
_cell.length_a   1.000
_cell.length_b   1.000
_cell.length_c   1.000
_cell.angle_alpha   90.00
_cell.angle_beta   90.00
_cell.angle_gamma   90.00
#
_symmetry.space_group_name_H-M   'P 1'
#
loop_
_entity.id
_entity.type
_entity.pdbx_description
1 polymer ?
#
loop_
_entity_poly.entity_id
_entity_poly.type
_entity_poly.pdbx_seq_one_letter_code
_entity_poly.pdbx_strand_id
1 'polypeptide(L)'
;HDLFYGQARCFFCHQSGNDQGVGKFERYTNDFYFNIGVPRNHEIPNDPEPDLGLFATTSQNNHRGEHKVPTLRNVDKRPYPSFVKAYTHNGWFKSLEQIVHFYNTATVKATCSNEYITAEQAIAENCWPAPEVNENLAGFAVGNLRLSADDEEALVSYLKTLTDTTSVEPPSVYLPYTYDKSRLDHNDEESYEQEAPIYNYRESIRSRYMR
;
A
#
# COMPACT_ATOMS: atom_id res chain seq x y z
N HIS A 1 -5.44 7.38 -16.10
CA HIS A 1 -4.11 7.95 -15.84
C HIS A 1 -4.22 9.42 -15.44
N ASP A 2 -4.70 10.29 -16.34
CA ASP A 2 -4.77 11.75 -16.09
C ASP A 2 -5.58 12.13 -14.85
N LEU A 3 -6.71 11.47 -14.59
CA LEU A 3 -7.47 11.68 -13.34
C LEU A 3 -6.63 11.33 -12.09
N PHE A 4 -5.96 10.18 -12.12
CA PHE A 4 -5.17 9.65 -11.00
C PHE A 4 -3.99 10.57 -10.64
N TYR A 5 -3.28 11.06 -11.67
CA TYR A 5 -2.15 12.00 -11.55
C TYR A 5 -2.59 13.48 -11.57
N GLY A 6 -3.89 13.75 -11.67
CA GLY A 6 -4.47 15.09 -11.78
C GLY A 6 -5.52 15.34 -10.70
N GLN A 7 -6.76 15.57 -11.11
CA GLN A 7 -7.84 16.02 -10.24
C GLN A 7 -8.11 15.11 -9.04
N ALA A 8 -8.01 13.79 -9.22
CA ALA A 8 -8.27 12.83 -8.15
C ALA A 8 -7.14 12.75 -7.13
N ARG A 9 -5.96 13.29 -7.45
CA ARG A 9 -4.83 13.46 -6.51
C ARG A 9 -4.35 12.15 -5.86
N CYS A 10 -4.65 10.99 -6.46
CA CYS A 10 -4.26 9.69 -5.94
C CYS A 10 -2.73 9.55 -5.84
N PHE A 11 -2.01 10.18 -6.78
CA PHE A 11 -0.55 10.16 -6.88
C PHE A 11 0.18 10.77 -5.68
N PHE A 12 -0.47 11.59 -4.83
CA PHE A 12 0.20 12.14 -3.64
C PHE A 12 0.70 11.05 -2.70
N CYS A 13 -0.04 9.94 -2.63
CA CYS A 13 0.31 8.77 -1.82
C CYS A 13 0.73 7.57 -2.70
N HIS A 14 0.06 7.38 -3.83
CA HIS A 14 0.25 6.20 -4.67
C HIS A 14 1.20 6.45 -5.85
N GLN A 15 2.46 6.80 -5.54
CA GLN A 15 3.56 6.93 -6.51
C GLN A 15 4.87 6.41 -5.91
N SER A 16 5.75 5.85 -6.72
CA SER A 16 7.11 5.43 -6.31
C SER A 16 8.19 6.50 -6.54
N GLY A 17 7.81 7.63 -7.13
CA GLY A 17 8.69 8.75 -7.45
C GLY A 17 8.04 9.68 -8.49
N ASN A 18 8.74 10.73 -8.89
CA ASN A 18 8.18 11.81 -9.73
C ASN A 18 8.09 11.50 -11.24
N ASP A 19 7.92 10.25 -11.63
CA ASP A 19 7.85 9.84 -13.05
C ASP A 19 6.42 9.74 -13.59
N GLN A 20 5.43 10.28 -12.86
CA GLN A 20 4.02 10.22 -13.22
C GLN A 20 3.53 8.79 -13.47
N GLY A 21 4.16 7.77 -12.88
CA GLY A 21 3.74 6.37 -13.01
C GLY A 21 4.07 5.68 -14.32
N VAL A 22 4.83 6.33 -15.21
CA VAL A 22 5.31 5.69 -16.44
C VAL A 22 6.66 4.98 -16.24
N GLY A 23 7.24 5.06 -15.04
CA GLY A 23 8.44 4.35 -14.69
C GLY A 23 8.26 2.83 -14.75
N LYS A 24 9.26 2.14 -15.30
CA LYS A 24 9.31 0.67 -15.38
C LYS A 24 9.05 0.00 -14.02
N PHE A 25 9.40 0.67 -12.92
CA PHE A 25 9.31 0.15 -11.57
C PHE A 25 8.29 0.89 -10.68
N GLU A 26 7.32 1.61 -11.26
CA GLU A 26 6.24 2.23 -10.48
C GLU A 26 5.48 1.15 -9.69
N ARG A 27 5.38 1.31 -8.36
CA ARG A 27 4.66 0.39 -7.45
C ARG A 27 3.34 0.97 -6.98
N TYR A 28 3.00 2.20 -7.32
CA TYR A 28 1.83 2.94 -6.88
C TYR A 28 1.72 3.00 -5.35
N THR A 29 2.86 3.23 -4.71
CA THR A 29 3.01 3.49 -3.27
C THR A 29 4.32 4.24 -3.03
N ASN A 30 4.27 5.21 -2.13
CA ASN A 30 5.42 5.98 -1.68
C ASN A 30 6.05 5.41 -0.39
N ASP A 31 5.54 4.29 0.12
CA ASP A 31 5.92 3.64 1.39
C ASP A 31 5.78 4.51 2.65
N PHE A 32 5.10 5.65 2.58
CA PHE A 32 4.72 6.43 3.76
C PHE A 32 3.48 5.84 4.45
N TYR A 33 3.06 6.51 5.52
CA TYR A 33 1.96 6.11 6.38
C TYR A 33 0.97 7.27 6.48
N PHE A 34 -0.32 6.98 6.37
CA PHE A 34 -1.38 7.99 6.47
C PHE A 34 -2.60 7.41 7.16
N ASN A 35 -3.33 8.24 7.89
CA ASN A 35 -4.68 7.94 8.34
C ASN A 35 -5.69 8.57 7.37
N ILE A 36 -6.34 7.76 6.53
CA ILE A 36 -7.36 8.24 5.57
C ILE A 36 -8.77 8.32 6.19
N GLY A 37 -8.92 8.02 7.48
CA GLY A 37 -10.18 8.17 8.21
C GLY A 37 -11.21 7.06 7.95
N VAL A 38 -10.75 5.83 7.71
CA VAL A 38 -11.63 4.69 7.44
C VAL A 38 -12.49 4.38 8.68
N PRO A 39 -13.80 4.10 8.52
CA PRO A 39 -14.66 3.63 9.60
C PRO A 39 -14.18 2.32 10.25
N ARG A 40 -14.55 2.09 11.51
CA ARG A 40 -14.32 0.79 12.18
C ARG A 40 -15.14 -0.29 11.48
N ASN A 41 -14.55 -1.48 11.33
CA ASN A 41 -15.25 -2.63 10.79
C ASN A 41 -15.75 -3.57 11.89
N HIS A 42 -16.99 -3.35 12.33
CA HIS A 42 -17.67 -4.18 13.34
C HIS A 42 -18.00 -5.60 12.85
N GLU A 43 -17.83 -5.92 11.56
CA GLU A 43 -18.00 -7.30 11.04
C GLU A 43 -16.78 -8.19 11.30
N ILE A 44 -15.65 -7.63 11.76
CA ILE A 44 -14.48 -8.42 12.12
C ILE A 44 -14.84 -9.31 13.33
N PRO A 45 -14.53 -10.62 13.31
CA PRO A 45 -14.83 -11.50 14.44
C PRO A 45 -14.30 -10.97 15.77
N ASN A 46 -15.16 -10.99 16.79
CA ASN A 46 -14.93 -10.43 18.14
C ASN A 46 -14.89 -8.90 18.23
N ASP A 47 -15.19 -8.18 17.14
CA ASP A 47 -15.26 -6.71 17.08
C ASP A 47 -14.06 -6.05 17.80
N PRO A 48 -12.82 -6.22 17.30
CA PRO A 48 -11.63 -5.73 17.98
C PRO A 48 -11.67 -4.20 18.13
N GLU A 49 -11.01 -3.72 19.18
CA GLU A 49 -10.80 -2.29 19.39
C GLU A 49 -10.07 -1.61 18.21
N PRO A 50 -10.24 -0.29 18.05
CA PRO A 50 -9.62 0.49 16.99
C PRO A 50 -8.13 0.18 16.75
N ASP A 51 -7.75 -0.13 15.50
CA ASP A 51 -6.34 -0.31 15.13
C ASP A 51 -5.61 1.05 15.09
N LEU A 52 -4.66 1.22 16.01
CA LEU A 52 -3.87 2.44 16.13
C LEU A 52 -2.75 2.53 15.08
N GLY A 53 -2.54 1.50 14.27
CA GLY A 53 -1.60 1.49 13.15
C GLY A 53 -0.15 1.68 13.60
N LEU A 54 0.58 2.56 12.91
CA LEU A 54 2.02 2.83 13.13
C LEU A 54 2.34 3.25 14.58
N PHE A 55 1.37 3.80 15.33
CA PHE A 55 1.53 4.06 16.75
C PHE A 55 1.95 2.82 17.55
N ALA A 56 1.41 1.63 17.24
CA ALA A 56 1.74 0.41 17.98
C ALA A 56 3.24 0.04 17.90
N THR A 57 3.93 0.52 16.86
CA THR A 57 5.38 0.31 16.68
C THR A 57 6.21 1.47 17.24
N THR A 58 5.71 2.70 17.12
CA THR A 58 6.51 3.91 17.37
C THR A 58 6.23 4.57 18.72
N SER A 59 5.05 4.33 19.31
CA SER A 59 4.52 5.00 20.49
C SER A 59 4.42 6.53 20.37
N GLN A 60 4.41 7.08 19.15
CA GLN A 60 4.31 8.53 18.91
C GLN A 60 2.88 8.91 18.52
N ASN A 61 2.27 9.85 19.25
CA ASN A 61 0.85 10.20 19.08
C ASN A 61 0.50 10.73 17.68
N ASN A 62 1.46 11.33 16.97
CA ASN A 62 1.27 11.79 15.60
C ASN A 62 1.19 10.64 14.57
N HIS A 63 1.44 9.39 14.96
CA HIS A 63 1.31 8.21 14.11
C HIS A 63 0.02 7.39 14.36
N ARG A 64 -0.87 7.87 15.24
CA ARG A 64 -2.11 7.16 15.58
C ARG A 64 -3.05 7.11 14.38
N GLY A 65 -3.50 5.89 14.06
CA GLY A 65 -4.37 5.58 12.92
C GLY A 65 -3.65 5.49 11.58
N GLU A 66 -2.35 5.79 11.52
CA GLU A 66 -1.62 5.77 10.27
C GLU A 66 -1.27 4.35 9.83
N HIS A 67 -1.60 4.02 8.59
CA HIS A 67 -1.28 2.75 7.97
C HIS A 67 -0.41 2.95 6.76
N LYS A 68 0.48 1.99 6.48
CA LYS A 68 1.34 2.04 5.31
C LYS A 68 0.49 2.12 4.04
N VAL A 69 0.84 2.99 3.11
CA VAL A 69 0.21 3.06 1.80
C VAL A 69 0.45 1.73 1.04
N PRO A 70 -0.58 0.94 0.73
CA PRO A 70 -0.41 -0.30 -0.02
C PRO A 70 -0.06 -0.02 -1.48
N THR A 71 0.64 -0.95 -2.13
CA THR A 71 0.78 -0.94 -3.59
C THR A 71 -0.58 -1.11 -4.26
N LEU A 72 -0.80 -0.41 -5.37
CA LEU A 72 -2.00 -0.62 -6.21
C LEU A 72 -1.77 -1.63 -7.33
N ARG A 73 -0.57 -2.21 -7.47
CA ARG A 73 -0.38 -3.37 -8.35
C ARG A 73 -1.23 -4.51 -7.85
N ASN A 74 -1.97 -5.15 -8.75
CA ASN A 74 -2.90 -6.23 -8.43
C ASN A 74 -4.02 -5.83 -7.46
N VAL A 75 -4.35 -4.53 -7.36
CA VAL A 75 -5.42 -4.06 -6.46
C VAL A 75 -6.78 -4.70 -6.80
N ASP A 76 -7.04 -5.04 -8.07
CA ASP A 76 -8.24 -5.79 -8.48
C ASP A 76 -8.00 -7.27 -8.78
N LYS A 77 -6.77 -7.79 -8.63
CA LYS A 77 -6.50 -9.21 -8.87
C LYS A 77 -7.29 -10.07 -7.88
N ARG A 78 -8.04 -11.02 -8.41
CA ARG A 78 -8.95 -11.93 -7.68
C ARG A 78 -8.79 -13.35 -8.22
N PRO A 79 -9.03 -14.40 -7.41
CA PRO A 79 -9.01 -15.79 -7.89
C PRO A 79 -10.08 -16.08 -8.95
N TYR A 80 -11.24 -15.42 -8.88
CA TYR A 80 -12.35 -15.54 -9.81
C TYR A 80 -13.23 -14.27 -9.78
N PRO A 81 -14.04 -14.00 -10.83
CA PRO A 81 -14.77 -12.73 -10.96
C PRO A 81 -15.74 -12.38 -9.83
N SER A 82 -16.38 -13.39 -9.23
CA SER A 82 -17.33 -13.19 -8.12
C SER A 82 -16.68 -13.14 -6.73
N PHE A 83 -15.35 -13.21 -6.64
CA PHE A 83 -14.66 -13.12 -5.35
C PHE A 83 -14.83 -11.71 -4.77
N VAL A 84 -15.33 -11.62 -3.55
CA VAL A 84 -15.43 -10.37 -2.80
C VAL A 84 -14.06 -10.04 -2.22
N LYS A 85 -13.41 -9.01 -2.75
CA LYS A 85 -12.16 -8.50 -2.23
C LYS A 85 -12.45 -7.44 -1.17
N ALA A 86 -11.73 -7.49 -0.07
CA ALA A 86 -11.79 -6.46 0.97
C ALA A 86 -10.64 -5.46 0.78
N TYR A 87 -10.90 -4.18 1.02
CA TYR A 87 -9.94 -3.08 0.90
C TYR A 87 -9.79 -2.36 2.24
N THR A 88 -8.70 -1.59 2.39
CA THR A 88 -8.19 -0.97 3.64
C THR A 88 -7.64 -2.00 4.64
N HIS A 89 -7.02 -1.51 5.74
CA HIS A 89 -6.40 -2.37 6.76
C HIS A 89 -7.41 -3.28 7.46
N ASN A 90 -8.65 -2.81 7.61
CA ASN A 90 -9.72 -3.50 8.30
C ASN A 90 -10.77 -4.12 7.35
N GLY A 91 -10.59 -4.01 6.03
CA GLY A 91 -11.45 -4.68 5.06
C GLY A 91 -12.88 -4.13 4.98
N TRP A 92 -13.13 -2.89 5.39
CA TRP A 92 -14.49 -2.34 5.48
C TRP A 92 -15.18 -2.22 4.11
N PHE A 93 -14.43 -1.79 3.09
CA PHE A 93 -14.93 -1.72 1.71
C PHE A 93 -14.77 -3.07 1.00
N LYS A 94 -15.77 -3.42 0.19
CA LYS A 94 -15.86 -4.70 -0.54
C LYS A 94 -15.72 -4.55 -2.06
N SER A 95 -15.51 -3.33 -2.55
CA SER A 95 -15.28 -3.06 -3.98
C SER A 95 -14.39 -1.82 -4.20
N LEU A 96 -13.79 -1.72 -5.39
CA LEU A 96 -13.02 -0.54 -5.78
C LEU A 96 -13.89 0.72 -5.86
N GLU A 97 -15.12 0.55 -6.35
CA GLU A 97 -16.13 1.60 -6.47
C GLU A 97 -16.43 2.22 -5.08
N GLN A 98 -16.59 1.39 -4.05
CA GLN A 98 -16.88 1.88 -2.69
C GLN A 98 -15.72 2.70 -2.10
N ILE A 99 -14.46 2.23 -2.22
CA ILE A 99 -13.31 2.97 -1.68
C ILE A 99 -13.00 4.23 -2.49
N VAL A 100 -13.17 4.21 -3.82
CA VAL A 100 -13.03 5.42 -4.66
C VAL A 100 -14.09 6.45 -4.29
N HIS A 101 -15.34 6.02 -4.09
CA HIS A 101 -16.42 6.91 -3.66
C HIS A 101 -16.16 7.52 -2.28
N PHE A 102 -15.57 6.75 -1.36
CA PHE A 102 -15.12 7.26 -0.06
C PHE A 102 -14.05 8.35 -0.22
N TYR A 103 -13.00 8.08 -1.01
CA TYR A 103 -11.98 9.11 -1.31
C TYR A 103 -12.60 10.39 -1.88
N ASN A 104 -13.62 10.28 -2.74
CA ASN A 104 -14.27 11.44 -3.32
C ASN A 104 -15.12 12.22 -2.30
N THR A 105 -15.79 11.55 -1.36
CA THR A 105 -16.93 12.14 -0.63
C THR A 105 -16.86 12.12 0.91
N ALA A 106 -15.83 11.51 1.52
CA ALA A 106 -15.70 11.34 2.98
C ALA A 106 -15.93 12.61 3.83
N THR A 107 -15.58 13.80 3.34
CA THR A 107 -15.67 15.05 4.11
C THR A 107 -16.82 15.96 3.67
N VAL A 108 -17.61 15.56 2.66
CA VAL A 108 -18.80 16.31 2.20
C VAL A 108 -20.12 15.63 2.52
N LYS A 109 -20.10 14.31 2.82
CA LYS A 109 -21.29 13.60 3.29
C LYS A 109 -21.47 13.76 4.81
N ALA A 110 -22.72 13.59 5.25
CA ALA A 110 -23.04 13.59 6.66
C ALA A 110 -22.47 12.35 7.36
N THR A 111 -22.28 12.46 8.68
CA THR A 111 -21.97 11.29 9.52
C THR A 111 -23.20 10.39 9.62
N CYS A 112 -23.02 9.08 9.44
CA CYS A 112 -24.11 8.12 9.62
C CYS A 112 -24.64 8.15 11.06
N SER A 113 -25.94 7.96 11.24
CA SER A 113 -26.55 7.85 12.58
C SER A 113 -26.28 6.50 13.26
N ASN A 114 -26.00 5.47 12.45
CA ASN A 114 -25.63 4.14 12.92
C ASN A 114 -24.17 3.86 12.57
N GLU A 115 -23.38 3.48 13.57
CA GLU A 115 -21.97 3.08 13.39
C GLU A 115 -21.84 1.61 12.98
N TYR A 116 -22.83 0.77 13.30
CA TYR A 116 -22.91 -0.64 12.92
C TYR A 116 -23.55 -0.81 11.54
N ILE A 117 -22.85 -0.31 10.52
CA ILE A 117 -23.34 -0.26 9.13
C ILE A 117 -22.24 -0.70 8.17
N THR A 118 -22.62 -1.38 7.08
CA THR A 118 -21.68 -1.77 6.02
C THR A 118 -21.40 -0.60 5.07
N ALA A 119 -20.33 -0.70 4.29
CA ALA A 119 -20.04 0.29 3.24
C ALA A 119 -21.19 0.44 2.23
N GLU A 120 -21.85 -0.66 1.86
CA GLU A 120 -22.98 -0.65 0.93
C GLU A 120 -24.17 0.12 1.52
N GLN A 121 -24.51 -0.14 2.78
CA GLN A 121 -25.60 0.54 3.47
C GLN A 121 -25.29 2.02 3.68
N ALA A 122 -24.07 2.38 4.08
CA ALA A 122 -23.65 3.78 4.25
C ALA A 122 -23.75 4.58 2.94
N ILE A 123 -23.35 3.97 1.81
CA ILE A 123 -23.51 4.58 0.48
C ILE A 123 -25.00 4.77 0.14
N ALA A 124 -25.84 3.76 0.40
CA ALA A 124 -27.28 3.82 0.16
C ALA A 124 -27.98 4.90 1.02
N GLU A 125 -27.51 5.10 2.26
CA GLU A 125 -27.96 6.15 3.18
C GLU A 125 -27.30 7.51 2.91
N ASN A 126 -26.39 7.58 1.94
CA ASN A 126 -25.64 8.78 1.57
C ASN A 126 -24.88 9.43 2.75
N CYS A 127 -24.22 8.60 3.57
CA CYS A 127 -23.45 9.00 4.74
C CYS A 127 -22.13 8.23 4.84
N TRP A 128 -21.25 8.65 5.75
CA TRP A 128 -20.10 7.85 6.20
C TRP A 128 -20.06 7.79 7.72
N PRO A 129 -19.77 6.64 8.36
CA PRO A 129 -19.55 6.60 9.80
C PRO A 129 -18.32 7.42 10.21
N ALA A 130 -18.18 7.70 11.49
CA ALA A 130 -16.98 8.35 12.01
C ALA A 130 -15.73 7.47 11.76
N PRO A 131 -14.55 8.09 11.56
CA PRO A 131 -13.29 7.35 11.50
C PRO A 131 -13.05 6.49 12.74
N GLU A 132 -12.47 5.29 12.54
CA GLU A 132 -12.02 4.42 13.64
C GLU A 132 -11.02 5.14 14.57
N VAL A 133 -10.14 5.95 13.98
CA VAL A 133 -9.24 6.87 14.69
C VAL A 133 -9.38 8.26 14.08
N ASN A 134 -9.91 9.22 14.85
CA ASN A 134 -10.19 10.59 14.39
C ASN A 134 -9.01 11.56 14.62
N GLU A 135 -7.78 11.05 14.59
CA GLU A 135 -6.53 11.78 14.82
C GLU A 135 -5.65 11.68 13.57
N ASN A 136 -4.79 12.67 13.30
CA ASN A 136 -3.80 12.64 12.22
C ASN A 136 -4.38 12.39 10.80
N LEU A 137 -5.63 12.81 10.55
CA LEU A 137 -6.30 12.58 9.28
C LEU A 137 -5.59 13.24 8.09
N ALA A 138 -5.43 12.51 6.99
CA ALA A 138 -4.86 12.95 5.73
C ALA A 138 -5.86 13.77 4.88
N GLY A 139 -6.47 14.81 5.47
CA GLY A 139 -7.51 15.62 4.83
C GLY A 139 -7.06 16.38 3.58
N PHE A 140 -5.76 16.45 3.29
CA PHE A 140 -5.24 17.08 2.07
C PHE A 140 -5.54 16.30 0.79
N ALA A 141 -5.87 15.00 0.90
CA ALA A 141 -6.07 14.10 -0.24
C ALA A 141 -7.35 13.24 -0.15
N VAL A 142 -8.18 13.41 0.87
CA VAL A 142 -9.38 12.58 1.10
C VAL A 142 -10.62 13.44 1.35
N GLY A 143 -11.71 13.10 0.67
CA GLY A 143 -13.08 13.37 1.09
C GLY A 143 -13.84 14.46 0.34
N ASN A 144 -13.18 15.23 -0.53
CA ASN A 144 -13.83 16.22 -1.39
C ASN A 144 -13.06 16.41 -2.70
N LEU A 145 -12.93 15.33 -3.47
CA LEU A 145 -12.17 15.36 -4.74
C LEU A 145 -12.96 16.00 -5.89
N ARG A 146 -14.28 16.19 -5.70
CA ARG A 146 -15.21 16.78 -6.68
C ARG A 146 -15.25 16.02 -7.99
N LEU A 147 -15.10 14.70 -7.91
CA LEU A 147 -15.19 13.80 -9.05
C LEU A 147 -16.66 13.57 -9.39
N SER A 148 -16.96 13.52 -10.69
CA SER A 148 -18.25 13.04 -11.19
C SER A 148 -18.34 11.51 -11.09
N ALA A 149 -19.53 10.95 -11.33
CA ALA A 149 -19.69 9.50 -11.40
C ALA A 149 -18.81 8.87 -12.50
N ASP A 150 -18.72 9.53 -13.66
CA ASP A 150 -17.88 9.08 -14.78
C ASP A 150 -16.39 9.12 -14.41
N ASP A 151 -15.95 10.10 -13.63
CA ASP A 151 -14.57 10.17 -13.14
C ASP A 151 -14.26 9.02 -12.16
N GLU A 152 -15.19 8.71 -11.25
CA GLU A 152 -15.05 7.57 -10.34
C GLU A 152 -14.94 6.24 -11.13
N GLU A 153 -15.80 6.05 -12.14
CA GLU A 153 -15.77 4.87 -13.01
C GLU A 153 -14.47 4.77 -13.82
N ALA A 154 -13.99 5.90 -14.36
CA ALA A 154 -12.74 5.96 -15.10
C ALA A 154 -11.53 5.63 -14.21
N LEU A 155 -11.52 6.09 -12.95
CA LEU A 155 -10.50 5.71 -11.96
C LEU A 155 -10.55 4.22 -11.65
N VAL A 156 -11.73 3.67 -11.37
CA VAL A 156 -11.90 2.24 -11.13
C VAL A 156 -11.39 1.42 -12.33
N SER A 157 -11.72 1.83 -13.55
CA SER A 157 -11.23 1.18 -14.78
C SER A 157 -9.71 1.23 -14.87
N TYR A 158 -9.09 2.37 -14.56
CA TYR A 158 -7.63 2.49 -14.51
C TYR A 158 -7.00 1.58 -13.44
N LEU A 159 -7.58 1.48 -12.25
CA LEU A 159 -7.09 0.59 -11.19
C LEU A 159 -7.15 -0.89 -11.62
N LYS A 160 -8.19 -1.29 -12.37
CA LYS A 160 -8.32 -2.65 -12.92
C LYS A 160 -7.19 -2.99 -13.90
N THR A 161 -6.66 -2.00 -14.64
CA THR A 161 -5.52 -2.23 -15.56
C THR A 161 -4.19 -2.49 -14.83
N LEU A 162 -4.11 -2.26 -13.51
CA LEU A 162 -2.90 -2.51 -12.71
C LEU A 162 -2.76 -3.99 -12.30
N THR A 163 -3.57 -4.88 -12.87
CA THR A 163 -3.54 -6.32 -12.64
C THR A 163 -2.56 -7.00 -13.59
N ASP A 164 -1.61 -7.76 -13.04
CA ASP A 164 -0.64 -8.51 -13.83
C ASP A 164 -1.36 -9.59 -14.66
N THR A 165 -1.08 -9.60 -15.97
CA THR A 165 -1.65 -10.56 -16.94
C THR A 165 -0.94 -11.91 -16.95
N THR A 166 0.21 -12.00 -16.29
CA THR A 166 0.97 -13.24 -16.12
C THR A 166 1.11 -13.56 -14.63
N SER A 167 1.16 -14.84 -14.31
CA SER A 167 1.56 -15.32 -12.99
C SER A 167 2.98 -15.85 -13.13
N VAL A 168 3.89 -15.38 -12.29
CA VAL A 168 5.26 -15.90 -12.25
C VAL A 168 5.23 -17.19 -11.44
N GLU A 169 5.76 -18.28 -12.01
CA GLU A 169 5.97 -19.49 -11.22
C GLU A 169 7.00 -19.19 -10.11
N PRO A 170 6.70 -19.53 -8.84
CA PRO A 170 7.67 -19.38 -7.77
C PRO A 170 8.99 -20.07 -8.20
N PRO A 171 10.16 -19.43 -8.01
CA PRO A 171 11.41 -20.12 -8.26
C PRO A 171 11.43 -21.41 -7.43
N SER A 172 11.93 -22.50 -8.01
CA SER A 172 12.12 -23.75 -7.27
C SER A 172 12.86 -23.43 -5.98
N VAL A 173 12.34 -23.90 -4.83
CA VAL A 173 13.06 -23.77 -3.55
C VAL A 173 14.49 -24.23 -3.80
N TYR A 174 15.46 -23.36 -3.52
CA TYR A 174 16.85 -23.76 -3.56
C TYR A 174 17.01 -24.86 -2.51
N LEU A 175 16.95 -26.11 -2.94
CA LEU A 175 17.44 -27.22 -2.14
C LEU A 175 18.94 -27.01 -2.12
N PRO A 176 19.57 -26.71 -0.97
CA PRO A 176 21.02 -26.73 -0.92
C PRO A 176 21.42 -28.14 -1.35
N TYR A 177 22.04 -28.25 -2.52
CA TYR A 177 22.81 -29.44 -2.85
C TYR A 177 23.69 -29.71 -1.63
N THR A 178 23.75 -30.97 -1.18
CA THR A 178 24.59 -31.36 -0.03
C THR A 178 25.92 -30.64 -0.17
N TYR A 179 26.21 -29.76 0.79
CA TYR A 179 27.36 -28.87 0.71
C TYR A 179 28.61 -29.71 0.45
N ASP A 180 29.15 -29.60 -0.75
CA ASP A 180 30.33 -30.37 -1.16
C ASP A 180 31.55 -29.77 -0.46
N LYS A 181 31.92 -30.37 0.67
CA LYS A 181 33.08 -29.97 1.46
C LYS A 181 34.40 -30.09 0.69
N SER A 182 34.45 -30.85 -0.41
CA SER A 182 35.65 -30.92 -1.25
C SER A 182 35.94 -29.58 -1.96
N ARG A 183 34.94 -28.70 -2.09
CA ARG A 183 35.13 -27.34 -2.62
C ARG A 183 35.83 -26.40 -1.63
N LEU A 184 36.01 -26.81 -0.38
CA LEU A 184 36.87 -26.13 0.60
C LEU A 184 38.29 -26.69 0.63
N ASP A 185 38.52 -27.82 -0.02
CA ASP A 185 39.80 -28.51 0.00
C ASP A 185 40.66 -27.94 -1.13
N HIS A 186 41.37 -26.84 -0.83
CA HIS A 186 42.38 -26.27 -1.71
C HIS A 186 43.64 -27.14 -1.64
N ASN A 187 43.62 -28.32 -2.28
CA ASN A 187 44.81 -29.17 -2.47
C ASN A 187 45.68 -28.70 -3.65
N ASP A 188 45.72 -27.41 -3.92
CA ASP A 188 46.67 -26.81 -4.85
C ASP A 188 47.72 -26.08 -4.01
N GLU A 189 48.81 -26.79 -3.68
CA GLU A 189 50.10 -26.15 -3.42
C GLU A 189 50.61 -25.54 -4.74
N GLU A 190 49.95 -24.48 -5.22
CA GLU A 190 50.55 -23.57 -6.19
C GLU A 190 50.84 -22.25 -5.49
N SER A 191 52.12 -22.08 -5.15
CA SER A 191 52.69 -20.83 -4.68
C SER A 191 52.55 -19.76 -5.77
N TYR A 192 51.61 -18.84 -5.59
CA TYR A 192 51.68 -17.52 -6.21
C TYR A 192 51.45 -16.46 -5.14
N GLU A 193 52.55 -15.84 -4.69
CA GLU A 193 52.50 -14.55 -4.01
C GLU A 193 51.90 -13.52 -4.98
N GLN A 194 50.63 -13.18 -4.76
CA GLN A 194 50.09 -11.88 -5.17
C GLN A 194 49.32 -11.30 -4.01
N GLU A 195 49.89 -10.27 -3.39
CA GLU A 195 49.22 -9.45 -2.40
C GLU A 195 47.92 -8.88 -2.99
N ALA A 196 46.78 -9.38 -2.52
CA ALA A 196 45.50 -8.75 -2.76
C ALA A 196 45.41 -7.47 -1.92
N PRO A 197 45.05 -6.31 -2.48
CA PRO A 197 44.90 -5.09 -1.69
C PRO A 197 43.75 -5.26 -0.69
N ILE A 198 44.06 -5.02 0.59
CA ILE A 198 43.09 -5.03 1.68
C ILE A 198 42.06 -3.92 1.43
N TYR A 199 40.86 -4.29 0.97
CA TYR A 199 39.74 -3.37 0.84
C TYR A 199 39.15 -3.12 2.23
N ASN A 200 39.54 -2.01 2.86
CA ASN A 200 39.05 -1.62 4.17
C ASN A 200 37.60 -1.10 4.08
N TYR A 201 36.64 -1.94 4.47
CA TYR A 201 35.19 -1.66 4.42
C TYR A 201 34.75 -0.46 5.27
N ARG A 202 35.62 0.13 6.09
CA ARG A 202 35.27 1.25 6.99
C ARG A 202 35.33 2.64 6.38
N GLU A 203 35.82 2.83 5.14
CA GLU A 203 35.85 4.17 4.52
C GLU A 203 34.70 4.48 3.54
N SER A 204 33.89 3.50 3.12
CA SER A 204 32.81 3.76 2.15
C SER A 204 31.57 4.48 2.73
N ILE A 205 31.50 4.65 4.06
CA ILE A 205 30.34 5.26 4.74
C ILE A 205 30.49 6.78 4.94
N ARG A 206 31.65 7.41 4.65
CA ARG A 206 31.82 8.87 4.82
C ARG A 206 31.70 9.73 3.56
N SER A 207 31.50 9.14 2.38
CA SER A 207 31.45 9.90 1.11
C SER A 207 30.03 10.16 0.57
N ARG A 208 28.98 9.61 1.19
CA ARG A 208 27.60 9.76 0.70
C ARG A 208 26.72 10.75 1.50
N TYR A 209 27.37 11.66 2.23
CA TYR A 209 26.75 12.79 2.94
C TYR A 209 27.57 14.07 2.74
N MET A 210 27.95 14.40 1.51
CA MET A 210 28.25 15.79 1.08
C MET A 210 28.11 15.84 -0.44
N ARG A 211 26.89 16.08 -0.91
CA ARG A 211 26.55 16.86 -2.11
C ARG A 211 25.06 17.13 -2.10
#